data_AF-A0AAN6H2C0-F1
#
_entry.id   AF-A0AAN6H2C0-F1
#
_cell.length_a   1.000
_cell.length_b   1.000
_cell.length_c   1.000
_cell.angle_alpha   90.00
_cell.angle_beta   90.00
_cell.angle_gamma   90.00
#
_symmetry.space_group_name_H-M   'P 1'
#
loop_
_entity.id
_entity.type
_entity.pdbx_description
1 polymer ?
#
loop_
_entity_poly.entity_id
_entity_poly.type
_entity_poly.pdbx_seq_one_letter_code
_entity_poly.pdbx_strand_id
1 'polypeptide(L)'
;MFNRYVSLTGIGWGSYYPKYTNLGVIALAYSCIAPLVLGFATVGFALLYLAFRYNVLFTLGTQIDTKGRAYARALQQLTVGIYLAEFCLIGLFAIGSSGSGSSVGPLVLMIIFAVGTVSWHMQLRSAMSRHLTSLPSDLLAEEHCSNNDEEKGYPAGQSHTDARKVDSGTSSGDEYQVPASANPPAPPTGFMGKIKGFLLPNRHASAAAISKYILSPHLANPVRPYTQQEREAAYLHPALSAETPIIWLARDEYGLSQQEVQGCRRAVGEGLEVSDEDAWVDEKGNVNWNERELRKAPIFEEDVRY
;
A
#
# COMPACT_ATOMS: atom_id res chain seq x y z
N MET A 1 -31.30 21.68 -1.87
CA MET A 1 -30.54 22.03 -0.64
C MET A 1 -29.68 20.87 -0.12
N PHE A 2 -30.11 19.61 -0.21
CA PHE A 2 -29.38 18.43 0.30
C PHE A 2 -28.01 18.18 -0.37
N ASN A 3 -27.89 18.35 -1.69
CA ASN A 3 -26.62 18.08 -2.42
C ASN A 3 -25.42 18.90 -1.92
N ARG A 4 -25.63 20.08 -1.31
CA ARG A 4 -24.54 20.90 -0.75
C ARG A 4 -23.93 20.32 0.53
N TYR A 5 -24.70 19.53 1.28
CA TYR A 5 -24.25 18.89 2.52
C TYR A 5 -23.64 17.50 2.29
N VAL A 6 -23.84 16.93 1.10
CA VAL A 6 -23.35 15.58 0.75
C VAL A 6 -22.14 15.64 -0.18
N SER A 7 -21.90 16.77 -0.87
CA SER A 7 -20.71 16.95 -1.70
C SER A 7 -19.53 17.53 -0.89
N LEU A 8 -18.46 16.75 -0.75
CA LEU A 8 -17.17 17.27 -0.27
C LEU A 8 -16.58 18.24 -1.33
N THR A 9 -16.22 19.45 -0.90
CA THR A 9 -15.64 20.45 -1.81
C THR A 9 -14.25 19.99 -2.26
N GLY A 10 -14.06 19.91 -3.57
CA GLY A 10 -12.77 19.55 -4.17
C GLY A 10 -11.72 20.64 -3.98
N ILE A 11 -10.46 20.25 -3.84
CA ILE A 11 -9.36 21.22 -3.71
C ILE A 11 -9.00 21.81 -5.09
N GLY A 12 -8.97 23.14 -5.17
CA GLY A 12 -8.55 23.85 -6.39
C GLY A 12 -7.03 23.90 -6.53
N TRP A 13 -6.39 22.79 -6.91
CA TRP A 13 -4.92 22.68 -6.96
C TRP A 13 -4.24 23.82 -7.73
N GLY A 14 -4.85 24.34 -8.80
CA GLY A 14 -4.30 25.45 -9.60
C GLY A 14 -4.26 26.82 -8.90
N SER A 15 -5.07 27.05 -7.86
CA SER A 15 -5.09 28.30 -7.09
C SER A 15 -4.27 28.19 -5.80
N TYR A 16 -4.26 27.01 -5.16
CA TYR A 16 -3.55 26.79 -3.91
C TYR A 16 -2.03 26.66 -4.10
N TYR A 17 -1.58 25.88 -5.09
CA TYR A 17 -0.15 25.64 -5.30
C TYR A 17 0.66 26.93 -5.51
N PRO A 18 0.30 27.84 -6.44
CA PRO A 18 1.09 29.04 -6.70
C PRO A 18 1.26 29.94 -5.48
N LYS A 19 0.26 30.00 -4.59
CA LYS A 19 0.32 30.83 -3.37
C LYS A 19 1.39 30.33 -2.41
N TYR A 20 1.41 29.02 -2.14
CA TYR A 20 2.39 28.43 -1.23
C TYR A 20 3.78 28.33 -1.87
N THR A 21 3.86 28.10 -3.18
CA THR A 21 5.14 28.10 -3.90
C THR A 21 5.77 29.50 -3.92
N ASN A 22 4.99 30.57 -4.09
CA ASN A 22 5.48 31.94 -3.96
C ASN A 22 6.04 32.22 -2.55
N LEU A 23 5.30 31.81 -1.50
CA LEU A 23 5.80 31.90 -0.13
C LEU A 23 7.16 31.18 0.05
N GLY A 24 7.31 30.00 -0.57
CA GLY A 24 8.57 29.24 -0.56
C GLY A 24 9.70 29.93 -1.31
N VAL A 25 9.42 30.53 -2.47
CA VAL A 25 10.39 31.31 -3.26
C VAL A 25 10.92 32.50 -2.45
N ILE A 26 10.03 33.23 -1.77
CA ILE A 26 10.41 34.36 -0.91
C ILE A 26 11.28 33.87 0.26
N ALA A 27 10.88 32.78 0.94
CA ALA A 27 11.65 32.22 2.04
C ALA A 27 13.07 31.81 1.63
N LEU A 28 13.22 31.18 0.45
CA LEU A 28 14.53 30.81 -0.09
C LEU A 28 15.36 32.04 -0.47
N ALA A 29 14.76 33.03 -1.15
CA ALA A 29 15.46 34.25 -1.56
C ALA A 29 16.02 35.03 -0.37
N TYR A 30 15.23 35.18 0.70
CA TYR A 30 15.63 35.93 1.90
C TYR A 30 16.54 35.17 2.86
N SER A 31 16.57 33.83 2.80
CA SER A 31 17.41 33.02 3.69
C SER A 31 18.91 33.36 3.63
N CYS A 32 19.38 33.84 2.47
CA CYS A 32 20.78 34.20 2.26
C CYS A 32 21.14 35.60 2.80
N ILE A 33 20.19 36.53 2.85
CA ILE A 33 20.41 37.91 3.30
C ILE A 33 20.19 38.02 4.81
N ALA A 34 19.12 37.41 5.29
CA ALA A 34 18.70 37.47 6.68
C ALA A 34 18.40 36.04 7.17
N PRO A 35 19.39 35.34 7.77
CA PRO A 35 19.23 33.94 8.17
C PRO A 35 18.14 33.75 9.24
N LEU A 36 17.78 34.81 9.96
CA LEU A 36 16.69 34.80 10.94
C LEU A 36 15.32 34.55 10.30
N VAL A 37 15.12 34.95 9.04
CA VAL A 37 13.90 34.67 8.27
C VAL A 37 13.70 33.16 8.09
N LEU A 38 14.78 32.38 8.00
CA LEU A 38 14.70 30.93 7.87
C LEU A 38 14.03 30.28 9.09
N GLY A 39 14.31 30.77 10.30
CA GLY A 39 13.72 30.26 11.54
C GLY A 39 12.21 30.51 11.62
N PHE A 40 11.75 31.69 11.20
CA PHE A 40 10.31 31.96 11.12
C PHE A 40 9.63 31.20 9.97
N ALA A 41 10.33 31.04 8.84
CA ALA A 41 9.82 30.29 7.70
C ALA A 41 9.63 28.81 8.04
N THR A 42 10.55 28.17 8.77
CA THR A 42 10.42 26.76 9.16
C THR A 42 9.22 26.54 10.09
N VAL A 43 9.03 27.41 11.09
CA VAL A 43 7.84 27.35 11.98
C VAL A 43 6.56 27.59 11.18
N GLY A 44 6.56 28.58 10.27
CA GLY A 44 5.42 28.88 9.41
C GLY A 44 5.03 27.70 8.50
N PHE A 45 6.00 27.10 7.81
CA PHE A 45 5.77 25.92 6.98
C PHE A 45 5.37 24.68 7.79
N ALA A 46 5.89 24.50 9.01
CA ALA A 46 5.49 23.40 9.89
C ALA A 46 4.02 23.51 10.33
N LEU A 47 3.56 24.71 10.69
CA LEU A 47 2.15 24.95 11.02
C LEU A 47 1.25 24.80 9.79
N LEU A 48 1.67 25.30 8.63
CA LEU A 48 0.95 25.10 7.37
C LEU A 48 0.85 23.61 7.00
N TYR A 49 1.93 22.84 7.19
CA TYR A 49 1.92 21.39 6.98
C TYR A 49 0.91 20.70 7.89
N LEU A 50 0.87 21.03 9.18
CA LEU A 50 -0.07 20.42 10.12
C LEU A 50 -1.53 20.77 9.77
N ALA A 51 -1.81 22.04 9.46
CA ALA A 51 -3.14 22.49 9.06
C ALA A 51 -3.60 21.82 7.75
N PHE A 52 -2.71 21.74 6.76
CA PHE A 52 -3.03 21.12 5.48
C PHE A 52 -3.21 19.60 5.62
N ARG A 53 -2.42 18.94 6.46
CA ARG A 53 -2.57 17.51 6.79
C ARG A 53 -3.94 17.23 7.41
N TYR A 54 -4.37 18.04 8.37
CA TYR A 54 -5.70 17.89 8.98
C TYR A 54 -6.81 18.09 7.93
N ASN A 55 -6.72 19.14 7.10
CA ASN A 55 -7.71 19.40 6.07
C ASN A 55 -7.82 18.25 5.05
N VAL A 56 -6.70 17.70 4.60
CA VAL A 56 -6.67 16.58 3.64
C VAL A 56 -7.27 15.30 4.22
N LEU A 57 -7.07 15.03 5.52
CA LEU A 57 -7.57 13.81 6.16
C LEU A 57 -9.06 13.85 6.49
N PHE A 58 -9.60 15.02 6.88
CA PHE A 58 -10.95 15.08 7.47
C PHE A 58 -11.97 15.90 6.69
N THR A 59 -11.55 16.78 5.77
CA THR A 59 -12.48 17.77 5.17
C THR A 59 -12.51 17.80 3.65
N LEU A 60 -11.47 17.32 2.97
CA LEU A 60 -11.30 17.48 1.53
C LEU A 60 -11.69 16.22 0.76
N GLY A 61 -12.50 16.39 -0.29
CA GLY A 61 -12.76 15.34 -1.28
C GLY A 61 -11.80 15.46 -2.47
N THR A 62 -11.11 14.39 -2.84
CA THR A 62 -10.24 14.37 -4.03
C THR A 62 -11.07 14.10 -5.29
N GLN A 63 -11.48 15.15 -5.99
CA GLN A 63 -12.22 15.03 -7.26
C GLN A 63 -11.30 14.81 -8.47
N ILE A 64 -10.06 15.31 -8.39
CA ILE A 64 -9.09 15.28 -9.49
C ILE A 64 -7.76 14.78 -8.92
N ASP A 65 -7.34 13.61 -9.38
CA ASP A 65 -6.01 13.09 -9.09
C ASP A 65 -4.97 13.71 -10.05
N THR A 66 -4.00 14.43 -9.48
CA THR A 66 -2.93 15.08 -10.24
C THR A 66 -1.72 14.17 -10.47
N LYS A 67 -1.74 12.92 -9.98
CA LYS A 67 -0.67 11.91 -10.14
C LYS A 67 0.72 12.44 -9.79
N GLY A 68 0.80 13.34 -8.80
CA GLY A 68 2.05 13.99 -8.38
C GLY A 68 2.60 15.05 -9.35
N ARG A 69 1.93 15.38 -10.46
CA ARG A 69 2.42 16.36 -11.44
C ARG A 69 2.50 17.77 -10.90
N ALA A 70 1.62 18.11 -9.96
CA ALA A 70 1.62 19.42 -9.30
C ALA A 70 2.87 19.62 -8.44
N TYR A 71 3.34 18.57 -7.76
CA TYR A 71 4.59 18.60 -6.99
C TYR A 71 5.80 18.86 -7.89
N ALA A 72 5.89 18.15 -9.02
CA ALA A 72 6.97 18.33 -9.99
C ALA A 72 7.08 19.78 -10.49
N ARG A 73 5.94 20.42 -10.80
CA ARG A 73 5.92 21.83 -11.18
C ARG A 73 6.30 22.76 -10.04
N ALA A 74 5.83 22.50 -8.82
CA ALA A 74 6.17 23.33 -7.66
C ALA A 74 7.68 23.31 -7.37
N LEU A 75 8.32 22.15 -7.53
CA LEU A 75 9.75 22.00 -7.33
C LEU A 75 10.55 22.82 -8.36
N GLN A 76 10.13 22.82 -9.63
CA GLN A 76 10.72 23.68 -10.66
C GLN A 76 10.54 25.17 -10.32
N GLN A 77 9.38 25.58 -9.82
CA GLN A 77 9.12 26.96 -9.42
C GLN A 77 9.96 27.38 -8.19
N LEU A 78 10.19 26.49 -7.22
CA LEU A 78 11.06 26.78 -6.07
C LEU A 78 12.52 27.04 -6.48
N THR A 79 13.02 26.40 -7.54
CA THR A 79 14.39 26.67 -8.03
C THR A 79 14.57 28.12 -8.50
N VAL A 80 13.50 28.83 -8.88
CA VAL A 80 13.55 30.27 -9.18
C VAL A 80 13.95 31.08 -7.94
N GLY A 81 13.55 30.68 -6.74
CA GLY A 81 13.99 31.33 -5.50
C GLY A 81 15.48 31.20 -5.24
N ILE A 82 16.07 30.04 -5.58
CA ILE A 82 17.53 29.84 -5.52
C ILE A 82 18.25 30.73 -6.54
N TYR A 83 17.73 30.84 -7.77
CA TYR A 83 18.31 31.77 -8.75
C TYR A 83 18.24 33.22 -8.28
N LEU A 84 17.11 33.67 -7.71
CA LEU A 84 16.99 35.01 -7.16
C LEU A 84 18.00 35.26 -6.03
N ALA A 85 18.24 34.27 -5.16
CA ALA A 85 19.26 34.35 -4.10
C ALA A 85 20.69 34.46 -4.68
N GLU A 86 21.03 33.62 -5.66
CA GLU A 86 22.33 33.63 -6.33
C GLU A 86 22.60 34.95 -7.06
N PHE A 87 21.65 35.42 -7.87
CA PHE A 87 21.76 36.70 -8.57
C PHE A 87 21.86 37.88 -7.59
N CYS A 88 21.15 37.83 -6.46
CA CYS A 88 21.26 38.85 -5.42
C CYS A 88 22.66 38.89 -4.79
N LEU A 89 23.23 37.74 -4.45
CA LEU A 89 24.58 37.64 -3.87
C LEU A 89 25.67 38.03 -4.89
N ILE A 90 25.52 37.66 -6.16
CA ILE A 90 26.41 38.12 -7.23
C ILE A 90 26.36 39.66 -7.31
N GLY A 91 25.17 40.26 -7.24
CA GLY A 91 25.01 41.72 -7.21
C GLY A 91 25.69 42.37 -6.00
N LEU A 92 25.53 41.81 -4.80
CA LEU A 92 26.16 42.32 -3.57
C LEU A 92 27.69 42.24 -3.62
N PHE A 93 28.27 41.13 -4.10
CA PHE A 93 29.72 41.00 -4.23
C PHE A 93 30.28 41.82 -5.40
N ALA A 94 29.50 42.04 -6.46
CA ALA A 94 29.87 42.95 -7.54
C ALA A 94 30.05 44.39 -7.04
N ILE A 95 29.14 44.90 -6.21
CA ILE A 95 29.27 46.21 -5.57
C ILE A 95 30.46 46.21 -4.58
N GLY A 96 30.65 45.14 -3.82
CA GLY A 96 31.78 44.99 -2.89
C GLY A 96 33.15 44.98 -3.59
N SER A 97 33.22 44.61 -4.86
CA SER A 97 34.48 44.53 -5.64
C SER A 97 35.06 45.89 -6.02
N SER A 98 34.24 46.94 -6.11
CA SER A 98 34.73 48.28 -6.44
C SER A 98 35.40 48.99 -5.26
N GLY A 99 35.10 48.59 -4.02
CA GLY A 99 35.62 49.24 -2.80
C GLY A 99 36.83 48.54 -2.16
N SER A 100 36.98 47.23 -2.33
CA SER A 100 38.06 46.44 -1.71
C SER A 100 38.40 45.25 -2.60
N GLY A 101 39.65 45.10 -3.03
CA GLY A 101 40.08 43.99 -3.90
C GLY A 101 39.95 42.58 -3.30
N SER A 102 39.55 42.47 -2.03
CA SER A 102 39.36 41.20 -1.31
C SER A 102 38.09 40.44 -1.70
N SER A 103 37.12 41.08 -2.35
CA SER A 103 35.81 40.49 -2.70
C SER A 103 35.74 39.90 -4.12
N VAL A 104 36.84 40.00 -4.90
CA VAL A 104 36.93 39.42 -6.25
C VAL A 104 36.90 37.88 -6.22
N GLY A 105 37.54 37.27 -5.21
CA GLY A 105 37.55 35.81 -5.05
C GLY A 105 36.14 35.21 -4.84
N PRO A 106 35.36 35.69 -3.85
CA PRO A 106 33.97 35.27 -3.65
C PRO A 106 33.08 35.46 -4.88
N LEU A 107 33.27 36.53 -5.64
CA LEU A 107 32.50 36.79 -6.86
C LEU A 107 32.71 35.71 -7.93
N VAL A 108 33.97 35.34 -8.20
CA VAL A 108 34.29 34.27 -9.16
C VAL A 108 33.70 32.94 -8.72
N LEU A 109 33.74 32.63 -7.42
CA LEU A 109 33.16 31.43 -6.86
C LEU A 109 31.63 31.40 -7.05
N MET A 110 30.93 32.51 -6.81
CA MET A 110 29.47 32.59 -7.01
C MET A 110 29.05 32.42 -8.47
N ILE A 111 29.84 32.89 -9.43
CA ILE A 111 29.57 32.67 -10.86
C ILE A 111 29.71 31.18 -11.22
N ILE A 112 30.76 30.51 -10.72
CA ILE A 112 30.94 29.07 -10.92
C ILE A 112 29.78 28.30 -10.29
N PHE A 113 29.34 28.70 -9.10
CA PHE A 113 28.20 28.09 -8.42
C PHE A 113 26.89 28.23 -9.23
N ALA A 114 26.61 29.42 -9.78
CA ALA A 114 25.44 29.64 -10.63
C ALA A 114 25.42 28.74 -11.88
N VAL A 115 26.58 28.53 -12.53
CA VAL A 115 26.70 27.58 -13.66
C VAL A 115 26.43 26.15 -13.21
N GLY A 116 26.91 25.78 -12.02
CA GLY A 116 26.60 24.49 -11.38
C GLY A 116 25.09 24.30 -11.15
N THR A 117 24.42 25.32 -10.60
CA THR A 117 22.97 25.30 -10.34
C THR A 117 22.16 25.20 -11.63
N VAL A 118 22.56 25.87 -12.71
CA VAL A 118 21.95 25.72 -14.04
C VAL A 118 22.10 24.29 -14.56
N SER A 119 23.30 23.72 -14.46
CA SER A 119 23.57 22.34 -14.89
C SER A 119 22.71 21.33 -14.10
N TRP A 120 22.65 21.50 -12.77
CA TRP A 120 21.78 20.69 -11.90
C TRP A 120 20.30 20.85 -12.26
N HIS A 121 19.83 22.07 -12.49
CA HIS A 121 18.43 22.33 -12.85
C HIS A 121 18.03 21.66 -14.17
N MET A 122 18.92 21.66 -15.18
CA MET A 122 18.70 20.93 -16.43
C MET A 122 18.58 19.42 -16.19
N GLN A 123 19.48 18.85 -15.37
CA GLN A 123 19.44 17.44 -15.01
C GLN A 123 18.16 17.07 -14.25
N LEU A 124 17.74 17.93 -13.31
CA LEU A 124 16.54 17.78 -12.52
C LEU A 124 15.28 17.85 -13.38
N ARG A 125 15.19 18.81 -14.30
CA ARG A 125 14.08 18.93 -15.25
C ARG A 125 13.97 17.72 -16.16
N SER A 126 15.10 17.26 -16.71
CA SER A 126 15.14 16.09 -17.58
C SER A 126 14.72 14.82 -16.85
N ALA A 127 15.33 14.54 -15.69
CA ALA A 127 14.98 13.38 -14.86
C ALA A 127 13.50 13.39 -14.46
N MET A 128 13.01 14.51 -13.92
CA MET A 128 11.62 14.61 -13.48
C MET A 128 10.63 14.44 -14.63
N SER A 129 10.92 15.00 -15.81
CA SER A 129 10.05 14.85 -16.99
C SER A 129 9.94 13.40 -17.47
N ARG A 130 11.03 12.62 -17.36
CA ARG A 130 11.04 11.20 -17.73
C ARG A 130 10.12 10.40 -16.82
N HIS A 131 10.31 10.52 -15.50
CA HIS A 131 9.55 9.76 -14.51
C HIS A 131 8.06 10.12 -14.46
N LEU A 132 7.70 11.36 -14.80
CA LEU A 132 6.29 11.79 -14.83
C LEU A 132 5.52 11.33 -16.06
N THR A 133 6.21 10.88 -17.11
CA THR A 133 5.61 10.63 -18.43
C THR A 133 5.67 9.15 -18.81
N SER A 134 6.68 8.42 -18.35
CA SER A 134 6.72 6.96 -18.49
C SER A 134 6.05 6.29 -17.28
N LEU A 135 5.00 5.51 -17.51
CA LEU A 135 4.59 4.50 -16.52
C LEU A 135 5.69 3.42 -16.46
N PRO A 136 6.09 2.94 -15.28
CA PRO A 136 7.09 1.88 -15.18
C PRO A 136 6.59 0.61 -15.85
N SER A 137 7.39 0.04 -16.75
CA SER A 137 7.09 -1.22 -17.45
C SER A 137 6.86 -2.38 -16.48
N ASP A 138 7.48 -2.34 -15.30
CA ASP A 138 7.31 -3.36 -14.26
C ASP A 138 5.86 -3.42 -13.75
N LEU A 139 5.16 -2.28 -13.67
CA LEU A 139 3.76 -2.22 -13.23
C LEU A 139 2.81 -2.76 -14.30
N LEU A 140 3.12 -2.51 -15.57
CA LEU A 140 2.37 -3.08 -16.70
C LEU A 140 2.61 -4.59 -16.84
N ALA A 141 3.82 -5.07 -16.56
CA ALA A 141 4.15 -6.49 -16.60
C ALA A 141 3.40 -7.29 -15.53
N GLU A 142 3.21 -6.72 -14.33
CA GLU A 142 2.40 -7.31 -13.25
C GLU A 142 0.91 -7.41 -13.65
N GLU A 143 0.35 -6.33 -14.22
CA GLU A 143 -1.04 -6.31 -14.71
C GLU A 143 -1.28 -7.33 -15.84
N HIS A 144 -0.35 -7.42 -16.80
CA HIS A 144 -0.43 -8.37 -17.91
C HIS A 144 -0.38 -9.83 -17.44
N CYS A 145 0.39 -10.15 -16.40
CA CYS A 145 0.39 -11.49 -15.81
C CYS A 145 -0.95 -11.78 -15.12
N SER A 146 -1.47 -10.82 -14.35
CA SER A 146 -2.76 -10.96 -13.65
C SER A 146 -3.92 -11.22 -14.62
N ASN A 147 -4.02 -10.46 -15.71
CA ASN A 147 -5.13 -10.60 -16.68
C ASN A 147 -5.08 -11.93 -17.44
N ASN A 148 -3.89 -12.45 -17.77
CA ASN A 148 -3.75 -13.72 -18.48
C ASN A 148 -4.15 -14.95 -17.63
N ASP A 149 -4.18 -14.81 -16.31
CA ASP A 149 -4.59 -15.86 -15.39
C ASP A 149 -6.09 -15.80 -15.07
N GLU A 150 -6.72 -14.62 -15.12
CA GLU A 150 -8.18 -14.47 -15.03
C GLU A 150 -8.91 -14.98 -16.29
N GLU A 151 -8.32 -14.85 -17.48
CA GLU A 151 -8.93 -15.30 -18.74
C GLU A 151 -9.02 -16.84 -18.85
N LYS A 152 -8.23 -17.59 -18.07
CA LYS A 152 -8.32 -19.08 -18.01
C LYS A 152 -9.52 -19.60 -17.22
N GLY A 153 -10.31 -18.74 -16.58
CA GLY A 153 -11.49 -19.10 -15.78
C GLY A 153 -12.81 -19.26 -16.56
N TYR A 154 -12.84 -18.94 -17.86
CA TYR A 154 -14.06 -19.04 -18.68
C TYR A 154 -13.88 -20.06 -19.81
N PRO A 155 -14.76 -21.09 -19.94
CA PRO A 155 -14.72 -21.98 -21.09
C PRO A 155 -15.27 -21.24 -22.31
N ALA A 156 -14.39 -20.65 -23.13
CA ALA A 156 -14.72 -20.26 -24.49
C ALA A 156 -14.93 -21.53 -25.33
N GLY A 157 -16.13 -21.64 -25.92
CA GLY A 157 -16.55 -22.80 -26.70
C GLY A 157 -15.66 -23.10 -27.92
N GLN A 158 -15.33 -24.39 -28.03
CA GLN A 158 -14.96 -25.18 -29.22
C GLN A 158 -14.45 -24.47 -30.47
N SER A 159 -13.22 -24.80 -30.86
CA SER A 159 -12.84 -25.16 -32.24
C SER A 159 -11.63 -26.11 -32.24
N HIS A 160 -11.78 -27.26 -32.89
CA HIS A 160 -10.74 -28.25 -33.21
C HIS A 160 -9.56 -27.62 -33.99
N THR A 161 -8.30 -28.11 -34.02
CA THR A 161 -7.78 -29.46 -34.33
C THR A 161 -6.30 -29.62 -33.90
N ASP A 162 -5.90 -30.88 -33.69
CA ASP A 162 -4.57 -31.50 -33.92
C ASP A 162 -3.40 -31.42 -32.90
N ALA A 163 -3.42 -32.44 -32.03
CA ALA A 163 -2.39 -33.49 -31.86
C ALA A 163 -0.91 -33.12 -31.65
N ARG A 164 -0.43 -33.36 -30.41
CA ARG A 164 0.59 -34.40 -30.11
C ARG A 164 0.59 -34.78 -28.63
N LYS A 165 0.47 -36.09 -28.38
CA LYS A 165 0.52 -36.76 -27.06
C LYS A 165 1.96 -37.15 -26.71
N VAL A 166 2.24 -37.35 -25.41
CA VAL A 166 3.31 -38.12 -24.71
C VAL A 166 3.86 -37.24 -23.55
N ASP A 167 3.94 -37.63 -22.27
CA ASP A 167 3.53 -38.83 -21.54
C ASP A 167 3.42 -38.51 -20.02
N SER A 168 2.79 -39.45 -19.33
CA SER A 168 2.52 -39.61 -17.90
C SER A 168 3.57 -39.17 -16.86
N GLY A 169 3.08 -38.64 -15.73
CA GLY A 169 3.82 -38.63 -14.47
C GLY A 169 3.14 -37.86 -13.32
N THR A 170 2.29 -38.56 -12.57
CA THR A 170 1.93 -38.30 -11.15
C THR A 170 1.14 -37.03 -10.80
N SER A 171 -0.10 -37.27 -10.40
CA SER A 171 -0.98 -36.35 -9.68
C SER A 171 -0.36 -35.88 -8.35
N SER A 172 -0.04 -34.60 -8.27
CA SER A 172 0.14 -33.86 -7.03
C SER A 172 -0.73 -32.62 -7.16
N GLY A 173 -1.58 -32.35 -6.17
CA GLY A 173 -2.52 -31.23 -6.18
C GLY A 173 -1.82 -29.92 -6.58
N ASP A 174 -2.41 -29.20 -7.52
CA ASP A 174 -1.90 -27.94 -8.04
C ASP A 174 -1.91 -26.88 -6.94
N GLU A 175 -0.82 -26.84 -6.18
CA GLU A 175 -0.45 -25.74 -5.32
C GLU A 175 0.06 -24.61 -6.22
N TYR A 176 -0.56 -23.43 -6.10
CA TYR A 176 -0.22 -22.24 -6.88
C TYR A 176 1.23 -21.82 -6.62
N GLN A 177 2.16 -22.25 -7.49
CA GLN A 177 3.54 -21.79 -7.48
C GLN A 177 3.68 -20.55 -8.37
N VAL A 178 3.75 -19.39 -7.71
CA VAL A 178 4.18 -18.13 -8.32
C VAL A 178 5.53 -18.36 -9.02
N PRO A 179 5.69 -18.02 -10.32
CA PRO A 179 6.95 -18.22 -11.03
C PRO A 179 8.09 -17.45 -10.36
N ALA A 180 9.27 -18.07 -10.30
CA ALA A 180 10.45 -17.58 -9.56
C ALA A 180 10.96 -16.18 -10.01
N SER A 181 10.46 -15.64 -11.12
CA SER A 181 10.71 -14.26 -11.57
C SER A 181 9.98 -13.18 -10.74
N ALA A 182 9.00 -13.56 -9.92
CA ALA A 182 8.24 -12.66 -9.04
C ALA A 182 8.74 -12.66 -7.59
N ASN A 183 9.88 -13.29 -7.30
CA ASN A 183 10.50 -13.25 -5.98
C ASN A 183 11.55 -12.13 -5.93
N PRO A 184 11.20 -10.92 -5.46
CA PRO A 184 12.19 -9.87 -5.21
C PRO A 184 13.28 -10.37 -4.25
N PRO A 185 14.53 -9.92 -4.39
CA PRO A 185 15.59 -10.28 -3.47
C PRO A 185 15.22 -9.82 -2.05
N ALA A 186 15.38 -10.71 -1.07
CA ALA A 186 15.09 -10.40 0.33
C ALA A 186 15.78 -9.10 0.77
N PRO A 187 15.10 -8.22 1.53
CA PRO A 187 15.68 -6.98 1.97
C PRO A 187 16.94 -7.26 2.81
N PRO A 188 18.05 -6.55 2.57
CA PRO A 188 19.29 -6.82 3.28
C PRO A 188 19.12 -6.51 4.77
N THR A 189 19.30 -7.52 5.62
CA THR A 189 19.21 -7.40 7.07
C THR A 189 20.52 -6.82 7.65
N GLY A 190 20.41 -5.89 8.60
CA GLY A 190 21.54 -5.24 9.28
C GLY A 190 21.79 -3.77 8.89
N PHE A 191 22.57 -3.06 9.70
CA PHE A 191 22.85 -1.61 9.54
C PHE A 191 23.52 -1.29 8.18
N MET A 192 24.51 -2.09 7.79
CA MET A 192 25.17 -1.96 6.48
C MET A 192 24.26 -2.35 5.32
N GLY A 193 23.31 -3.26 5.56
CA GLY A 193 22.25 -3.65 4.62
C GLY A 193 21.28 -2.50 4.33
N LYS A 194 20.85 -1.76 5.37
CA LYS A 194 19.99 -0.58 5.21
C LYS A 194 20.65 0.54 4.40
N ILE A 195 21.94 0.77 4.60
CA ILE A 195 22.70 1.75 3.82
C ILE A 195 22.82 1.30 2.36
N LYS A 196 23.07 0.01 2.11
CA LYS A 196 23.10 -0.56 0.76
C LYS A 196 21.74 -0.48 0.06
N GLY A 197 20.64 -0.70 0.80
CA GLY A 197 19.27 -0.50 0.31
C GLY A 197 18.97 0.96 -0.02
N PHE A 198 19.47 1.90 0.78
CA PHE A 198 19.34 3.33 0.52
C PHE A 198 20.14 3.79 -0.72
N LEU A 199 21.32 3.22 -0.94
CA LEU A 199 22.20 3.57 -2.07
C LEU A 199 21.85 2.86 -3.39
N LEU A 200 21.14 1.73 -3.35
CA LEU A 200 20.71 0.97 -4.53
C LEU A 200 19.18 0.86 -4.62
N PRO A 201 18.47 2.00 -4.80
CA PRO A 201 17.01 2.02 -4.88
C PRO A 201 16.49 1.20 -6.06
N ASN A 202 17.21 1.16 -7.18
CA ASN A 202 16.78 0.44 -8.39
C ASN A 202 16.62 -1.09 -8.20
N ARG A 203 17.24 -1.69 -7.17
CA ARG A 203 17.17 -3.13 -6.93
C ARG A 203 16.30 -3.51 -5.72
N HIS A 204 16.23 -2.63 -4.73
CA HIS A 204 15.57 -2.92 -3.44
C HIS A 204 14.29 -2.10 -3.20
N ALA A 205 13.98 -1.14 -4.07
CA ALA A 205 12.74 -0.36 -4.07
C ALA A 205 11.91 -0.61 -5.35
N SER A 206 12.02 -1.79 -5.95
CA SER A 206 11.12 -2.19 -7.04
C SER A 206 9.71 -2.37 -6.50
N ALA A 207 8.69 -2.11 -7.33
CA ALA A 207 7.29 -2.24 -6.93
C ALA A 207 6.99 -3.63 -6.33
N ALA A 208 7.53 -4.69 -6.94
CA ALA A 208 7.43 -6.06 -6.45
C ALA A 208 8.10 -6.28 -5.07
N ALA A 209 9.25 -5.65 -4.81
CA ALA A 209 9.89 -5.72 -3.50
C ALA A 209 9.09 -4.98 -2.42
N ILE A 210 8.52 -3.83 -2.77
CA ILE A 210 7.69 -3.03 -1.87
C ILE A 210 6.37 -3.75 -1.57
N SER A 211 5.69 -4.29 -2.59
CA SER A 211 4.45 -5.03 -2.41
C SER A 211 4.65 -6.26 -1.53
N LYS A 212 5.76 -6.97 -1.69
CA LYS A 212 6.02 -8.19 -0.92
C LYS A 212 6.51 -7.94 0.52
N TYR A 213 7.33 -6.91 0.74
CA TYR A 213 8.03 -6.73 2.01
C TYR A 213 7.59 -5.51 2.84
N ILE A 214 6.96 -4.51 2.23
CA ILE A 214 6.56 -3.26 2.91
C ILE A 214 5.05 -3.22 3.17
N LEU A 215 4.23 -3.78 2.27
CA LEU A 215 2.81 -3.96 2.56
C LEU A 215 2.63 -5.01 3.66
N SER A 216 1.54 -4.89 4.41
CA SER A 216 1.24 -5.75 5.55
C SER A 216 1.39 -7.24 5.19
N PRO A 217 1.92 -8.10 6.07
CA PRO A 217 2.12 -9.53 5.80
C PRO A 217 0.86 -10.25 5.30
N HIS A 218 -0.32 -9.75 5.66
CA HIS A 218 -1.62 -10.26 5.23
C HIS A 218 -1.83 -10.13 3.71
N LEU A 219 -1.35 -9.05 3.09
CA LEU A 219 -1.42 -8.86 1.63
C LEU A 219 -0.34 -9.63 0.86
N ALA A 220 0.72 -10.07 1.56
CA ALA A 220 1.82 -10.80 0.93
C ALA A 220 1.55 -12.31 0.83
N ASN A 221 0.65 -12.84 1.66
CA ASN A 221 0.21 -14.22 1.57
C ASN A 221 -0.89 -14.31 0.51
N PRO A 222 -0.80 -15.24 -0.46
CA PRO A 222 -1.88 -15.44 -1.41
C PRO A 222 -3.14 -15.86 -0.65
N VAL A 223 -4.27 -15.23 -0.98
CA VAL A 223 -5.58 -15.63 -0.47
C VAL A 223 -5.82 -17.08 -0.89
N ARG A 224 -6.33 -17.92 0.04
CA ARG A 224 -6.65 -19.31 -0.29
C ARG A 224 -7.67 -19.35 -1.44
N PRO A 225 -7.57 -20.32 -2.37
CA PRO A 225 -8.59 -20.49 -3.38
C PRO A 225 -9.94 -20.83 -2.72
N TYR A 226 -11.01 -20.16 -3.14
CA TYR A 226 -12.36 -20.48 -2.68
C TYR A 226 -12.73 -21.92 -3.00
N THR A 227 -13.39 -22.58 -2.06
CA THR A 227 -13.98 -23.90 -2.31
C THR A 227 -15.14 -23.78 -3.30
N GLN A 228 -15.51 -24.88 -3.94
CA GLN A 228 -16.61 -24.88 -4.90
C GLN A 228 -17.94 -24.44 -4.24
N GLN A 229 -18.18 -24.87 -3.00
CA GLN A 229 -19.37 -24.51 -2.22
C GLN A 229 -19.38 -23.01 -1.88
N GLU A 230 -18.25 -22.45 -1.45
CA GLU A 230 -18.11 -21.01 -1.18
C GLU A 230 -18.39 -20.16 -2.42
N ARG A 231 -17.92 -20.60 -3.60
CA ARG A 231 -18.16 -19.89 -4.87
C ARG A 231 -19.64 -19.84 -5.24
N GLU A 232 -20.34 -20.95 -5.06
CA GLU A 232 -21.78 -21.05 -5.33
C GLU A 232 -22.60 -20.24 -4.33
N ALA A 233 -22.18 -20.23 -3.06
CA ALA A 233 -22.83 -19.49 -1.98
C ALA A 233 -22.49 -17.98 -1.94
N ALA A 234 -21.41 -17.54 -2.58
CA ALA A 234 -20.89 -16.17 -2.48
C ALA A 234 -21.92 -15.06 -2.79
N TYR A 235 -22.90 -15.36 -3.65
CA TYR A 235 -23.96 -14.43 -4.04
C TYR A 235 -25.33 -14.75 -3.41
N LEU A 236 -25.42 -15.79 -2.57
CA LEU A 236 -26.64 -16.13 -1.86
C LEU A 236 -26.77 -15.29 -0.59
N HIS A 237 -28.02 -14.98 -0.23
CA HIS A 237 -28.30 -14.32 1.04
C HIS A 237 -27.88 -15.27 2.19
N PRO A 238 -27.29 -14.77 3.29
CA PRO A 238 -26.83 -15.62 4.40
C PRO A 238 -27.93 -16.51 4.98
N ALA A 239 -29.20 -16.07 4.93
CA ALA A 239 -30.33 -16.91 5.35
C ALA A 239 -30.54 -18.20 4.50
N LEU A 240 -29.98 -18.27 3.29
CA LEU A 240 -30.04 -19.43 2.41
C LEU A 240 -28.75 -20.27 2.45
N SER A 241 -27.63 -19.66 2.81
CA SER A 241 -26.32 -20.31 2.84
C SER A 241 -25.88 -20.74 4.25
N ALA A 242 -26.48 -20.18 5.30
CA ALA A 242 -26.11 -20.52 6.67
C ALA A 242 -26.41 -22.00 6.94
N GLU A 243 -25.39 -22.72 7.39
CA GLU A 243 -25.53 -24.09 7.83
C GLU A 243 -26.38 -24.17 9.10
N THR A 244 -27.06 -25.29 9.30
CA THR A 244 -27.87 -25.51 10.51
C THR A 244 -26.95 -25.58 11.73
N PRO A 245 -27.19 -24.79 12.79
CA PRO A 245 -26.34 -24.79 13.97
C PRO A 245 -26.38 -26.16 14.65
N ILE A 246 -25.19 -26.66 15.00
CA ILE A 246 -25.02 -27.94 15.69
C ILE A 246 -25.15 -27.70 17.19
N ILE A 247 -25.96 -28.52 17.87
CA ILE A 247 -26.04 -28.50 19.34
C ILE A 247 -24.95 -29.43 19.89
N TRP A 248 -24.00 -28.84 20.60
CA TRP A 248 -22.91 -29.56 21.24
C TRP A 248 -23.18 -29.74 22.74
N LEU A 249 -23.36 -30.99 23.16
CA LEU A 249 -23.61 -31.37 24.56
C LEU A 249 -22.33 -31.91 25.19
N ALA A 250 -22.08 -31.57 26.46
CA ALA A 250 -21.01 -32.19 27.22
C ALA A 250 -21.42 -33.60 27.67
N ARG A 251 -20.49 -34.56 27.60
CA ARG A 251 -20.71 -35.93 28.05
C ARG A 251 -20.69 -36.03 29.57
N ASP A 252 -21.79 -36.53 30.11
CA ASP A 252 -21.95 -36.83 31.54
C ASP A 252 -21.48 -38.25 31.88
N GLU A 253 -20.99 -38.48 33.11
CA GLU A 253 -20.63 -39.81 33.62
C GLU A 253 -21.84 -40.78 33.69
N TYR A 254 -23.03 -40.25 33.94
CA TYR A 254 -24.27 -41.03 34.08
C TYR A 254 -24.95 -41.37 32.74
N GLY A 255 -24.37 -40.96 31.60
CA GLY A 255 -24.90 -41.30 30.27
C GLY A 255 -26.19 -40.57 29.87
N LEU A 256 -26.55 -39.49 30.58
CA LEU A 256 -27.74 -38.68 30.29
C LEU A 256 -27.63 -37.98 28.93
N SER A 257 -26.48 -37.36 28.66
CA SER A 257 -26.10 -36.82 27.34
C SER A 257 -26.45 -37.75 26.17
N GLN A 258 -26.10 -39.04 26.23
CA GLN A 258 -26.39 -40.00 25.15
C GLN A 258 -27.89 -40.27 24.98
N GLN A 259 -28.64 -40.31 26.09
CA GLN A 259 -30.09 -40.46 26.05
C GLN A 259 -30.74 -39.22 25.44
N GLU A 260 -30.25 -38.02 25.76
CA GLU A 260 -30.73 -36.75 25.20
C GLU A 260 -30.41 -36.61 23.71
N VAL A 261 -29.20 -36.99 23.28
CA VAL A 261 -28.84 -37.04 21.85
C VAL A 261 -29.79 -37.98 21.11
N GLN A 262 -30.02 -39.18 21.65
CA GLN A 262 -30.90 -40.17 21.03
C GLN A 262 -32.37 -39.73 21.05
N GLY A 263 -32.80 -39.01 22.09
CA GLY A 263 -34.12 -38.43 22.24
C GLY A 263 -34.37 -37.30 21.25
N CYS A 264 -33.45 -36.33 21.18
CA CYS A 264 -33.49 -35.21 20.23
C CYS A 264 -33.50 -35.72 18.78
N ARG A 265 -32.65 -36.69 18.45
CA ARG A 265 -32.61 -37.30 17.11
C ARG A 265 -33.92 -38.01 16.75
N ARG A 266 -34.64 -38.59 17.72
CA ARG A 266 -35.96 -39.20 17.49
C ARG A 266 -37.09 -38.17 17.36
N ALA A 267 -37.02 -37.07 18.10
CA ALA A 267 -38.09 -36.08 18.16
C ALA A 267 -38.06 -35.08 16.99
N VAL A 268 -36.87 -34.61 16.60
CA VAL A 268 -36.70 -33.52 15.62
C VAL A 268 -36.50 -34.05 14.20
N GLY A 269 -36.02 -35.28 14.01
CA GLY A 269 -35.80 -35.88 12.69
C GLY A 269 -34.58 -35.30 11.97
N GLU A 270 -34.65 -35.15 10.63
CA GLU A 270 -33.60 -34.58 9.79
C GLU A 270 -33.67 -33.04 9.82
N GLY A 271 -32.67 -32.39 10.42
CA GLY A 271 -32.55 -30.92 10.42
C GLY A 271 -31.81 -30.33 11.62
N LEU A 272 -31.60 -31.11 12.70
CA LEU A 272 -30.85 -30.69 13.87
C LEU A 272 -29.79 -31.73 14.22
N GLU A 273 -28.53 -31.38 14.03
CA GLU A 273 -27.40 -32.21 14.44
C GLU A 273 -27.08 -31.95 15.91
N VAL A 274 -27.08 -33.02 16.71
CA VAL A 274 -26.72 -33.00 18.12
C VAL A 274 -25.56 -33.97 18.31
N SER A 275 -24.45 -33.49 18.89
CA SER A 275 -23.25 -34.28 19.15
C SER A 275 -22.81 -34.14 20.60
N ASP A 276 -22.31 -35.23 21.19
CA ASP A 276 -21.73 -35.31 22.55
C ASP A 276 -20.21 -35.58 22.54
N GLU A 277 -19.55 -35.39 21.39
CA GLU A 277 -18.15 -35.75 21.20
C GLU A 277 -17.19 -34.70 21.77
N ASP A 278 -16.03 -35.11 22.31
CA ASP A 278 -14.92 -34.24 22.74
C ASP A 278 -15.19 -33.19 23.85
N ALA A 279 -16.37 -33.18 24.48
CA ALA A 279 -16.67 -32.42 25.69
C ALA A 279 -17.14 -33.33 26.83
N TRP A 280 -16.74 -33.07 28.07
CA TRP A 280 -17.19 -33.82 29.26
C TRP A 280 -17.33 -32.91 30.48
N VAL A 281 -18.09 -33.38 31.47
CA VAL A 281 -18.31 -32.67 32.74
C VAL A 281 -17.47 -33.32 33.85
N ASP A 282 -16.69 -32.51 34.56
CA ASP A 282 -15.95 -32.96 35.76
C ASP A 282 -16.90 -33.15 36.96
N GLU A 283 -16.49 -33.94 37.96
CA GLU A 283 -17.23 -34.14 39.24
C GLU A 283 -17.60 -32.83 39.98
N LYS A 284 -16.89 -31.73 39.69
CA LYS A 284 -17.14 -30.40 40.26
C LYS A 284 -18.18 -29.58 39.49
N GLY A 285 -18.75 -30.13 38.42
CA GLY A 285 -19.72 -29.45 37.54
C GLY A 285 -19.09 -28.49 36.53
N ASN A 286 -17.78 -28.59 36.28
CA ASN A 286 -17.09 -27.78 35.26
C ASN A 286 -17.07 -28.54 33.92
N VAL A 287 -17.35 -27.83 32.82
CA VAL A 287 -17.31 -28.39 31.46
C VAL A 287 -15.90 -28.23 30.90
N ASN A 288 -15.27 -29.35 30.56
CA ASN A 288 -13.99 -29.40 29.88
C ASN A 288 -14.17 -29.97 28.47
N TRP A 289 -13.31 -29.56 27.55
CA TRP A 289 -13.31 -30.06 26.17
C TRP A 289 -11.89 -30.26 25.67
N ASN A 290 -11.75 -31.03 24.60
CA ASN A 290 -10.46 -31.45 24.08
C ASN A 290 -9.74 -30.34 23.30
N GLU A 291 -8.93 -29.53 23.99
CA GLU A 291 -8.11 -28.49 23.37
C GLU A 291 -6.97 -29.01 22.47
N ARG A 292 -6.62 -30.31 22.57
CA ARG A 292 -5.48 -30.88 21.82
C ARG A 292 -5.83 -31.25 20.38
N GLU A 293 -7.09 -31.59 20.12
CA GLU A 293 -7.57 -32.01 18.80
C GLU A 293 -8.71 -31.10 18.29
N LEU A 294 -8.45 -29.80 18.22
CA LEU A 294 -9.40 -28.76 17.77
C LEU A 294 -10.15 -29.11 16.48
N ARG A 295 -9.51 -29.80 15.51
CA ARG A 295 -10.11 -30.17 14.22
C ARG A 295 -11.22 -31.21 14.31
N LYS A 296 -11.32 -31.94 15.42
CA LYS A 296 -12.38 -32.94 15.64
C LYS A 296 -13.60 -32.33 16.34
N ALA A 297 -13.48 -31.11 16.86
CA ALA A 297 -14.59 -30.46 17.52
C ALA A 297 -15.73 -30.20 16.52
N PRO A 298 -16.99 -30.47 16.87
CA PRO A 298 -18.13 -30.35 15.96
C PRO A 298 -18.39 -28.90 15.51
N ILE A 299 -17.89 -27.91 16.25
CA ILE A 299 -18.04 -26.48 15.94
C ILE A 299 -16.80 -25.87 15.28
N PHE A 300 -15.84 -26.70 14.82
CA PHE A 300 -14.59 -26.21 14.28
C PHE A 300 -14.80 -25.61 12.89
N GLU A 301 -14.59 -24.29 12.79
CA GLU A 301 -14.45 -23.58 11.53
C GLU A 301 -12.97 -23.23 11.30
N GLU A 302 -12.48 -23.41 10.07
CA GLU A 302 -11.12 -22.99 9.72
C GLU A 302 -11.03 -21.45 9.73
N ASP A 303 -10.09 -20.90 10.51
CA ASP A 303 -9.81 -19.46 10.53
C ASP A 303 -9.40 -18.98 9.13
N VAL A 304 -10.29 -18.25 8.46
CA VAL A 304 -10.03 -17.69 7.14
C VAL A 304 -9.25 -16.40 7.30
N ARG A 305 -7.93 -16.46 7.02
CA ARG A 305 -7.10 -15.25 6.92
C ARG A 305 -7.31 -14.58 5.58
N TYR A 306 -7.87 -13.38 5.62
CA TYR A 306 -8.00 -12.46 4.49
C TYR A 306 -6.79 -11.54 4.36
#